data_AF-A0A5B1CMS7-F1
#
_entry.id   AF-A0A5B1CMS7-F1
#
_cell.length_a   1.000
_cell.length_b   1.000
_cell.length_c   1.000
_cell.angle_alpha   90.00
_cell.angle_beta   90.00
_cell.angle_gamma   90.00
#
_symmetry.space_group_name_H-M   'P 1'
#
loop_
_entity.id
_entity.type
_entity.pdbx_description
1 polymer ?
#
loop_
_entity_poly.entity_id
_entity_poly.type
_entity_poly.pdbx_seq_one_letter_code
_entity_poly.pdbx_strand_id
1 'polypeptide(L)'
;MTGQGHASDEGTLGTIRVEVRTVNNRGLKCNLRLSDSLSAMEGKVDALVRSLISRGSVSLSVSYRQPAGLSIPPINVDVLTAYANKLAEVKAGVVGDAVVSIDLASLMTLPGVISSDRGERSEDEGLWQFVRGAIDAAMSNLDQMRQTEGSNMATSLRSDAAVIAERLEQIRELAPGAADHYRNRLESKIQRILTEREIESQPIDLLREVQIYADRVDISEEITRLESHLQMFDSVIAGEAEQNGNAKSGGRPEPMGRKLDFVIQEMFRETNTIGSKASDSSISAHVVEIKCAIERMRELVQNLE
;
A
#
# COMPACT_ATOMS: atom_id res chain seq x y z
N MET A 1 -0.31 1.52 -1.13
CA MET A 1 0.94 1.37 -0.34
C MET A 1 0.77 0.37 0.80
N THR A 2 1.36 -0.81 0.61
CA THR A 2 1.59 -1.79 1.65
C THR A 2 2.67 -1.31 2.61
N GLY A 3 2.57 -1.65 3.89
CA GLY A 3 3.55 -1.21 4.87
C GLY A 3 3.58 -2.14 6.07
N GLN A 4 4.75 -2.26 6.71
CA GLN A 4 4.91 -3.02 7.94
C GLN A 4 5.69 -2.19 8.96
N GLY A 5 5.25 -2.25 10.21
CA GLY A 5 5.92 -1.61 11.34
C GLY A 5 5.99 -2.59 12.49
N HIS A 6 7.15 -2.68 13.13
CA HIS A 6 7.35 -3.56 14.28
C HIS A 6 8.01 -2.76 15.39
N ALA A 7 7.54 -2.92 16.61
CA ALA A 7 8.20 -2.42 17.80
C ALA A 7 8.09 -3.44 18.92
N SER A 8 9.13 -3.52 19.74
CA SER A 8 9.11 -4.29 20.97
C SER A 8 9.72 -3.45 22.07
N ASP A 9 9.10 -3.49 23.24
CA ASP A 9 9.62 -2.83 24.42
C ASP A 9 9.60 -3.79 25.61
N GLU A 10 10.64 -3.71 26.42
CA GLU A 10 10.84 -4.54 27.61
C GLU A 10 11.00 -3.61 28.81
N GLY A 11 10.01 -3.60 29.68
CA GLY A 11 9.96 -2.72 30.84
C GLY A 11 9.67 -3.47 32.14
N THR A 12 9.64 -2.72 33.23
CA THR A 12 9.22 -3.22 34.55
C THR A 12 7.79 -3.75 34.56
N LEU A 13 6.95 -3.24 33.65
CA LEU A 13 5.57 -3.67 33.45
C LEU A 13 5.45 -4.91 32.57
N GLY A 14 6.50 -5.38 31.90
CA GLY A 14 6.47 -6.58 31.07
C GLY A 14 7.09 -6.39 29.69
N THR A 15 6.89 -7.38 28.83
CA THR A 15 7.33 -7.34 27.43
C THR A 15 6.12 -7.08 26.54
N ILE A 16 6.20 -6.07 25.69
CA ILE A 16 5.21 -5.78 24.67
C ILE A 16 5.82 -5.92 23.27
N ARG A 17 5.06 -6.50 22.35
CA ARG A 17 5.38 -6.55 20.92
C ARG A 17 4.19 -6.04 20.13
N VAL A 18 4.44 -5.06 19.27
CA VAL A 18 3.45 -4.46 18.38
C VAL A 18 3.88 -4.73 16.94
N GLU A 19 2.95 -5.28 16.17
CA GLU A 19 3.10 -5.45 14.72
C GLU A 19 1.96 -4.72 14.01
N VAL A 20 2.31 -3.83 13.09
CA VAL A 20 1.37 -3.13 12.20
C VAL A 20 1.61 -3.62 10.78
N ARG A 21 0.54 -3.98 10.09
CA ARG A 21 0.53 -4.19 8.64
C ARG A 21 -0.56 -3.33 8.02
N THR A 22 -0.21 -2.58 6.98
CA THR A 22 -1.17 -1.80 6.21
C THR A 22 -1.23 -2.32 4.78
N VAL A 23 -2.43 -2.38 4.25
CA VAL A 23 -2.73 -2.62 2.84
C VAL A 23 -3.59 -1.47 2.35
N ASN A 24 -3.45 -1.08 1.10
CA ASN A 24 -4.26 0.00 0.59
C ASN A 24 -5.70 -0.48 0.37
N ASN A 25 -6.64 0.37 0.73
CA ASN A 25 -8.06 0.12 0.56
C ASN A 25 -8.79 1.46 0.46
N ARG A 26 -9.94 1.47 -0.23
CA ARG A 26 -10.70 2.71 -0.46
C ARG A 26 -11.23 3.33 0.85
N GLY A 27 -11.54 2.49 1.84
CA GLY A 27 -11.97 2.92 3.19
C GLY A 27 -10.95 2.54 4.26
N LEU A 28 -11.04 3.21 5.42
CA LEU A 28 -10.29 2.81 6.60
C LEU A 28 -10.96 1.58 7.22
N LYS A 29 -10.24 0.45 7.27
CA LYS A 29 -10.65 -0.74 8.01
C LYS A 29 -9.57 -1.05 9.05
N CYS A 30 -9.93 -1.02 10.33
CA CYS A 30 -9.04 -1.40 11.41
C CYS A 30 -9.38 -2.83 11.85
N ASN A 31 -8.39 -3.71 11.83
CA ASN A 31 -8.46 -5.04 12.43
C ASN A 31 -7.44 -5.05 13.58
N LEU A 32 -7.93 -5.10 14.81
CA LEU A 32 -7.11 -5.04 16.01
C LEU A 32 -7.12 -6.41 16.67
N ARG A 33 -5.93 -6.94 16.93
CA ARG A 33 -5.74 -8.19 17.66
C ARG A 33 -4.92 -7.89 18.91
N LEU A 34 -5.58 -7.81 20.05
CA LEU A 34 -4.94 -7.58 21.34
C LEU A 34 -4.84 -8.89 22.13
N SER A 35 -3.89 -8.95 23.06
CA SER A 35 -3.86 -10.01 24.08
C SER A 35 -5.03 -9.85 25.05
N ASP A 36 -5.56 -10.94 25.61
CA ASP A 36 -6.72 -10.91 26.52
C ASP A 36 -6.53 -9.95 27.71
N SER A 37 -5.29 -9.81 28.19
CA SER A 37 -4.94 -8.87 29.27
C SER A 37 -5.12 -7.40 28.90
N LEU A 38 -5.30 -7.06 27.62
CA LEU A 38 -5.45 -5.71 27.09
C LEU A 38 -6.84 -5.44 26.50
N SER A 39 -7.80 -6.38 26.59
CA SER A 39 -9.14 -6.22 25.99
C SER A 39 -9.87 -4.96 26.48
N ALA A 40 -9.68 -4.56 27.73
CA ALA A 40 -10.27 -3.33 28.28
C ALA A 40 -9.75 -2.04 27.59
N MET A 41 -8.58 -2.10 26.94
CA MET A 41 -7.94 -0.96 26.26
C MET A 41 -8.24 -0.91 24.75
N GLU A 42 -9.00 -1.87 24.21
CA GLU A 42 -9.29 -1.97 22.78
C GLU A 42 -9.88 -0.68 22.20
N GLY A 43 -10.82 -0.05 22.90
CA GLY A 43 -11.41 1.22 22.47
C GLY A 43 -10.43 2.39 22.41
N LYS A 44 -9.46 2.44 23.34
CA LYS A 44 -8.40 3.46 23.32
C LYS A 44 -7.43 3.22 22.16
N VAL A 45 -7.09 1.95 21.89
CA VAL A 45 -6.24 1.56 20.76
C VAL A 45 -6.90 1.88 19.42
N ASP A 46 -8.20 1.56 19.24
CA ASP A 46 -8.92 1.88 18.01
C ASP A 46 -8.96 3.39 17.75
N ALA A 47 -9.25 4.19 18.77
CA ALA A 47 -9.24 5.65 18.66
C ALA A 47 -7.86 6.20 18.27
N LEU A 48 -6.78 5.64 18.83
CA LEU A 48 -5.40 6.03 18.50
C LEU A 48 -5.04 5.65 17.04
N VAL A 49 -5.34 4.42 16.61
CA VAL A 49 -5.03 3.99 15.23
C VAL A 49 -5.80 4.84 14.21
N ARG A 50 -7.06 5.19 14.49
CA ARG A 50 -7.88 6.05 13.62
C ARG A 50 -7.44 7.51 13.57
N SER A 51 -6.79 8.01 14.62
CA SER A 51 -6.23 9.37 14.61
C SER A 51 -4.92 9.42 13.80
N LEU A 52 -4.17 8.32 13.76
CA LEU A 52 -2.90 8.21 13.04
C LEU A 52 -3.08 7.82 11.55
N ILE A 53 -4.06 6.98 11.21
CA ILE A 53 -4.26 6.47 9.84
C ILE A 53 -5.62 6.91 9.30
N SER A 54 -5.59 7.63 8.17
CA SER A 54 -6.79 8.18 7.53
C SER A 54 -7.43 7.29 6.44
N ARG A 55 -6.68 6.32 5.90
CA ARG A 55 -7.10 5.43 4.80
C ARG A 55 -6.32 4.12 4.78
N GLY A 56 -6.95 3.05 4.31
CA GLY A 56 -6.34 1.72 4.14
C GLY A 56 -6.92 0.68 5.08
N SER A 57 -6.54 -0.58 4.87
CA SER A 57 -6.81 -1.65 5.83
C SER A 57 -5.59 -1.82 6.73
N VAL A 58 -5.77 -1.62 8.03
CA VAL A 58 -4.74 -1.70 9.06
C VAL A 58 -4.99 -2.96 9.87
N SER A 59 -3.98 -3.81 9.98
CA SER A 59 -3.97 -4.96 10.88
C SER A 59 -2.93 -4.68 11.97
N LEU A 60 -3.39 -4.42 13.18
CA LEU A 60 -2.54 -4.19 14.36
C LEU A 60 -2.62 -5.42 15.26
N SER A 61 -1.48 -6.01 15.58
CA SER A 61 -1.36 -7.08 16.57
C SER A 61 -0.53 -6.59 17.77
N VAL A 62 -1.12 -6.62 18.97
CA VAL A 62 -0.46 -6.23 20.21
C VAL A 62 -0.36 -7.46 21.12
N SER A 63 0.86 -7.98 21.27
CA SER A 63 1.17 -9.04 22.21
C SER A 63 1.77 -8.45 23.47
N TYR A 64 1.19 -8.74 24.63
CA TYR A 64 1.70 -8.31 25.91
C TYR A 64 1.90 -9.52 26.83
N ARG A 65 3.09 -9.61 27.41
CA ARG A 65 3.46 -10.63 28.38
C ARG A 65 3.85 -9.93 29.68
N GLN A 66 3.08 -10.19 30.73
CA GLN A 66 3.43 -9.70 32.07
C GLN A 66 4.80 -10.28 32.49
N PRO A 67 5.58 -9.53 33.31
CA PRO A 67 6.82 -10.03 33.88
C PRO A 67 6.52 -11.32 34.66
N ALA A 68 7.47 -12.25 34.64
CA ALA A 68 7.38 -13.44 35.48
C ALA A 68 7.52 -13.03 36.97
N GLY A 69 6.41 -12.63 37.58
CA GLY A 69 6.27 -12.43 39.01
C GLY A 69 5.50 -13.59 39.63
N LEU A 70 6.03 -14.17 40.71
CA LEU A 70 5.29 -15.04 41.61
C LEU A 70 4.23 -14.21 42.36
N SER A 71 3.24 -13.67 41.65
CA SER A 71 2.10 -13.03 42.29
C SER A 71 1.11 -14.13 42.65
N ILE A 72 1.24 -14.65 43.87
CA ILE A 72 0.21 -15.50 44.47
C ILE A 72 -1.07 -14.66 44.47
N PRO A 73 -2.17 -15.15 43.87
CA PRO A 73 -3.43 -14.44 43.88
C PRO A 73 -3.79 -14.01 45.31
N PRO A 74 -4.20 -12.74 45.54
CA PRO A 74 -4.53 -12.28 46.87
C PRO A 74 -5.63 -13.16 47.47
N ILE A 75 -5.38 -13.66 48.68
CA ILE A 75 -6.34 -14.49 49.40
C ILE A 75 -7.27 -13.54 50.15
N ASN A 76 -8.57 -13.65 49.92
CA ASN A 76 -9.56 -12.93 50.71
C ASN A 76 -9.67 -13.61 52.08
N VAL A 77 -8.91 -13.10 53.05
CA VAL A 77 -8.81 -13.65 54.40
C VAL A 77 -10.17 -13.61 55.11
N ASP A 78 -11.01 -12.60 54.85
CA ASP A 78 -12.32 -12.49 55.48
C ASP A 78 -13.26 -13.60 55.00
N VAL A 79 -13.30 -13.85 53.69
CA VAL A 79 -14.09 -14.95 53.10
C VAL A 79 -13.56 -16.31 53.54
N LEU A 80 -12.24 -16.50 53.53
CA LEU A 80 -11.60 -17.73 54.02
C LEU A 80 -11.93 -18.00 55.50
N THR A 81 -11.86 -16.97 56.33
CA THR A 81 -12.18 -17.04 57.76
C THR A 81 -13.66 -17.34 57.99
N ALA A 82 -14.56 -16.75 57.19
CA ALA A 82 -15.99 -17.04 57.25
C ALA A 82 -16.28 -18.52 56.92
N TYR A 83 -15.66 -19.08 55.88
CA TYR A 83 -15.78 -20.51 55.55
C TYR A 83 -15.22 -21.40 56.65
N ALA A 84 -14.02 -21.09 57.18
CA ALA A 84 -13.40 -21.85 58.25
C ALA A 84 -14.28 -21.89 59.51
N ASN A 85 -14.86 -20.74 59.90
CA ASN A 85 -15.74 -20.65 61.06
C ASN A 85 -17.03 -21.46 60.88
N LYS A 86 -17.66 -21.41 59.70
CA LYS A 86 -18.88 -22.20 59.44
C LYS A 86 -18.62 -23.69 59.40
N LEU A 87 -17.49 -24.12 58.85
CA LEU A 87 -17.11 -25.54 58.88
C LEU A 87 -16.77 -26.02 60.30
N ALA A 88 -16.19 -25.16 61.14
CA ALA A 88 -15.95 -25.46 62.56
C ALA A 88 -17.26 -25.59 63.36
N GLU A 89 -18.26 -24.73 63.11
CA GLU A 89 -19.61 -24.86 63.71
C GLU A 89 -20.26 -26.20 63.32
N VAL A 90 -20.19 -26.57 62.04
CA VAL A 90 -20.73 -27.86 61.56
C VAL A 90 -20.02 -29.03 62.22
N LYS A 91 -18.69 -28.99 62.31
CA LYS A 91 -17.89 -30.02 62.99
C LYS A 91 -18.29 -30.19 64.46
N ALA A 92 -18.56 -29.09 65.17
CA ALA A 92 -19.00 -29.15 66.57
C ALA A 92 -20.40 -29.76 66.76
N GLY A 93 -21.25 -29.73 65.72
CA GLY A 93 -22.60 -30.31 65.73
C GLY A 93 -22.67 -31.80 65.35
N VAL A 94 -21.57 -32.42 64.89
CA VAL A 94 -21.54 -33.84 64.51
C VAL A 94 -21.37 -34.70 65.77
N VAL A 95 -22.36 -35.54 66.08
CA VAL A 95 -22.32 -36.48 67.22
C VAL A 95 -21.75 -37.82 66.75
N GLY A 96 -20.56 -38.18 67.26
CA GLY A 96 -19.87 -39.45 67.02
C GLY A 96 -18.34 -39.28 66.92
N ASP A 97 -17.58 -40.37 67.08
CA ASP A 97 -16.09 -40.41 67.07
C ASP A 97 -15.44 -40.11 65.69
N ALA A 98 -16.16 -39.45 64.78
CA ALA A 98 -15.64 -39.11 63.46
C ALA A 98 -14.65 -37.93 63.58
N VAL A 99 -13.36 -38.20 63.33
CA VAL A 99 -12.33 -37.17 63.24
C VAL A 99 -12.51 -36.39 61.93
N VAL A 100 -13.25 -35.29 61.97
CA VAL A 100 -13.38 -34.38 60.82
C VAL A 100 -12.19 -33.42 60.80
N SER A 101 -11.33 -33.52 59.77
CA SER A 101 -10.26 -32.55 59.51
C SER A 101 -10.69 -31.56 58.43
N ILE A 102 -10.34 -30.28 58.60
CA ILE A 102 -10.53 -29.25 57.57
C ILE A 102 -9.21 -29.11 56.84
N ASP A 103 -9.21 -29.44 55.55
CA ASP A 103 -8.06 -29.22 54.68
C ASP A 103 -8.07 -27.78 54.15
N LEU A 104 -7.02 -27.02 54.47
CA LEU A 104 -6.87 -25.64 54.01
C LEU A 104 -6.73 -25.56 52.48
N ALA A 105 -6.16 -26.57 51.83
CA ALA A 105 -6.06 -26.59 50.37
C ALA A 105 -7.44 -26.70 49.72
N SER A 106 -8.36 -27.46 50.32
CA SER A 106 -9.74 -27.55 49.88
C SER A 106 -10.50 -26.22 50.04
N LEU A 107 -10.20 -25.42 51.08
CA LEU A 107 -10.81 -24.09 51.25
C LEU A 107 -10.38 -23.08 50.18
N MET A 108 -9.16 -23.21 49.65
CA MET A 108 -8.66 -22.34 48.57
C MET A 108 -9.47 -22.46 47.28
N THR A 109 -10.20 -23.56 47.09
CA THR A 109 -11.06 -23.79 45.91
C THR A 109 -12.46 -23.19 46.05
N LEU A 110 -12.83 -22.68 47.23
CA LEU A 110 -14.17 -22.17 47.48
C LEU A 110 -14.39 -20.80 46.82
N PRO A 111 -15.60 -20.53 46.30
CA PRO A 111 -15.90 -19.26 45.64
C PRO A 111 -15.57 -18.05 46.52
N GLY A 112 -14.80 -17.11 45.98
CA GLY A 112 -14.44 -15.85 46.66
C GLY A 112 -13.25 -15.91 47.61
N VAL A 113 -12.63 -17.09 47.84
CA VAL A 113 -11.43 -17.21 48.68
C VAL A 113 -10.18 -16.72 47.95
N ILE A 114 -10.03 -17.07 46.69
CA ILE A 114 -9.02 -16.47 45.81
C ILE A 114 -9.66 -15.24 45.18
N SER A 115 -9.18 -14.06 45.56
CA SER A 115 -9.62 -12.82 44.93
C SER A 115 -8.93 -12.64 43.58
N SER A 116 -9.73 -12.40 42.55
CA SER A 116 -9.25 -11.94 41.24
C SER A 116 -9.06 -10.42 41.20
N ASP A 117 -9.22 -9.75 42.35
CA ASP A 117 -9.16 -8.31 42.49
C ASP A 117 -7.70 -7.85 42.42
N ARG A 118 -7.21 -7.70 41.19
CA ARG A 118 -5.95 -7.03 40.89
C ARG A 118 -6.21 -5.54 41.06
N GLY A 119 -5.43 -4.89 41.92
CA GLY A 119 -5.55 -3.49 42.31
C GLY A 119 -6.02 -2.57 41.18
N GLU A 120 -7.29 -2.20 41.25
CA GLU A 120 -7.97 -1.40 40.24
C GLU A 120 -7.37 0.03 40.18
N ARG A 121 -7.16 0.53 38.95
CA ARG A 121 -6.96 1.93 38.51
C ARG A 121 -5.56 2.52 38.41
N SER A 122 -4.58 2.22 39.26
CA SER A 122 -3.24 2.83 39.11
C SER A 122 -2.38 2.12 38.05
N GLU A 123 -2.57 0.80 37.88
CA GLU A 123 -1.83 0.02 36.89
C GLU A 123 -2.31 0.27 35.46
N ASP A 124 -3.59 0.64 35.28
CA ASP A 124 -4.20 0.83 33.96
C ASP A 124 -3.65 2.03 33.17
N GLU A 125 -3.36 3.16 33.83
CA GLU A 125 -2.84 4.34 33.13
C GLU A 125 -1.34 4.18 32.80
N GLY A 126 -0.55 3.62 33.72
CA GLY A 126 0.87 3.30 33.47
C GLY A 126 1.03 2.25 32.36
N LEU A 127 0.21 1.20 32.39
CA LEU A 127 0.17 0.19 31.33
C LEU A 127 -0.29 0.78 30.00
N TRP A 128 -1.27 1.69 30.01
CA TRP A 128 -1.71 2.37 28.79
C TRP A 128 -0.60 3.22 28.16
N GLN A 129 0.15 3.99 28.95
CA GLN A 129 1.26 4.78 28.41
C GLN A 129 2.37 3.89 27.83
N PHE A 130 2.64 2.74 28.47
CA PHE A 130 3.59 1.75 27.96
C PHE A 130 3.13 1.13 26.63
N VAL A 131 1.86 0.72 26.55
CA VAL A 131 1.25 0.19 25.32
C VAL A 131 1.25 1.23 24.20
N ARG A 132 0.85 2.46 24.52
CA ARG A 132 0.84 3.58 23.58
C ARG A 132 2.23 3.87 23.03
N GLY A 133 3.26 3.92 23.87
CA GLY A 133 4.63 4.15 23.43
C GLY A 133 5.10 3.12 22.40
N ALA A 134 4.79 1.85 22.62
CA ALA A 134 5.11 0.79 21.66
C ALA A 134 4.31 0.90 20.35
N ILE A 135 3.04 1.32 20.41
CA ILE A 135 2.23 1.57 19.21
C ILE A 135 2.79 2.76 18.42
N ASP A 136 3.09 3.87 19.08
CA ASP A 136 3.65 5.06 18.46
C ASP A 136 5.01 4.74 17.79
N ALA A 137 5.85 3.92 18.43
CA ALA A 137 7.11 3.44 17.84
C ALA A 137 6.88 2.54 16.61
N ALA A 138 5.94 1.59 16.67
CA ALA A 138 5.62 0.73 15.53
C ALA A 138 5.07 1.54 14.34
N MET A 139 4.27 2.56 14.63
CA MET A 139 3.72 3.49 13.65
C MET A 139 4.81 4.37 13.01
N SER A 140 5.77 4.86 13.80
CA SER A 140 6.92 5.59 13.27
C SER A 140 7.77 4.73 12.35
N ASN A 141 8.02 3.46 12.72
CA ASN A 141 8.73 2.51 11.87
C ASN A 141 7.97 2.20 10.56
N LEU A 142 6.64 2.11 10.62
CA LEU A 142 5.79 1.97 9.44
C LEU A 142 5.98 3.16 8.48
N ASP A 143 5.92 4.39 8.99
CA ASP A 143 6.06 5.60 8.18
C ASP A 143 7.46 5.72 7.57
N GLN A 144 8.51 5.40 8.33
CA GLN A 144 9.89 5.38 7.82
C GLN A 144 10.05 4.36 6.69
N MET A 145 9.48 3.16 6.85
CA MET A 145 9.53 2.12 5.83
C MET A 145 8.81 2.59 4.56
N ARG A 146 7.63 3.21 4.70
CA ARG A 146 6.84 3.76 3.59
C ARG A 146 7.57 4.87 2.84
N GLN A 147 8.28 5.75 3.55
CA GLN A 147 9.10 6.80 2.93
C GLN A 147 10.26 6.21 2.13
N THR A 148 10.95 5.21 2.70
CA THR A 148 12.08 4.54 2.05
C THR A 148 11.61 3.80 0.79
N GLU A 149 10.53 3.04 0.89
CA GLU A 149 9.91 2.33 -0.24
C GLU A 149 9.43 3.30 -1.32
N GLY A 150 8.78 4.40 -0.92
CA GLY A 150 8.35 5.46 -1.84
C GLY A 150 9.52 6.11 -2.58
N SER A 151 10.63 6.37 -1.92
CA SER A 151 11.83 6.96 -2.53
C SER A 151 12.50 6.01 -3.53
N ASN A 152 12.65 4.74 -3.17
CA ASN A 152 13.20 3.71 -4.06
C ASN A 152 12.31 3.55 -5.30
N MET A 153 10.99 3.53 -5.11
CA MET A 153 10.04 3.41 -6.21
C MET A 153 10.04 4.62 -7.12
N ALA A 154 10.08 5.84 -6.58
CA ALA A 154 10.21 7.05 -7.37
C ALA A 154 11.49 7.04 -8.22
N THR A 155 12.59 6.51 -7.68
CA THR A 155 13.84 6.34 -8.42
C THR A 155 13.68 5.37 -9.59
N SER A 156 13.05 4.21 -9.38
CA SER A 156 12.77 3.24 -10.44
C SER A 156 11.86 3.82 -11.53
N LEU A 157 10.78 4.50 -11.15
CA LEU A 157 9.86 5.14 -12.09
C LEU A 157 10.55 6.22 -12.94
N ARG A 158 11.42 7.04 -12.35
CA ARG A 158 12.22 8.02 -13.10
C ARG A 158 13.20 7.35 -14.06
N SER A 159 13.81 6.23 -13.65
CA SER A 159 14.69 5.46 -14.53
C SER A 159 13.93 4.92 -15.74
N ASP A 160 12.73 4.37 -15.55
CA ASP A 160 11.91 3.89 -16.66
C ASP A 160 11.43 5.04 -17.56
N ALA A 161 11.04 6.19 -16.98
CA ALA A 161 10.68 7.39 -17.74
C ALA A 161 11.85 7.91 -18.60
N ALA A 162 13.08 7.87 -18.08
CA ALA A 162 14.28 8.24 -18.83
C ALA A 162 14.54 7.30 -20.02
N VAL A 163 14.33 5.98 -19.84
CA VAL A 163 14.43 5.01 -20.94
C VAL A 163 13.39 5.33 -22.03
N ILE A 164 12.17 5.68 -21.64
CA ILE A 164 11.12 6.06 -22.60
C ILE A 164 11.53 7.32 -23.35
N ALA A 165 12.03 8.35 -22.66
CA ALA A 165 12.48 9.59 -23.28
C ALA A 165 13.63 9.36 -24.27
N GLU A 166 14.64 8.56 -23.90
CA GLU A 166 15.76 8.21 -24.79
C GLU A 166 15.26 7.51 -26.06
N ARG A 167 14.36 6.55 -25.93
CA ARG A 167 13.80 5.80 -27.07
C ARG A 167 12.88 6.64 -27.93
N LEU A 168 12.13 7.56 -27.32
CA LEU A 168 11.30 8.50 -28.03
C LEU A 168 12.13 9.46 -28.90
N GLU A 169 13.30 9.88 -28.41
CA GLU A 169 14.22 10.71 -29.20
C GLU A 169 14.75 9.94 -30.42
N GLN A 170 15.14 8.67 -30.25
CA GLN A 170 15.55 7.83 -31.38
C GLN A 170 14.43 7.67 -32.42
N ILE A 171 13.18 7.52 -31.98
CA ILE A 171 12.01 7.47 -32.89
C ILE A 171 11.86 8.82 -33.62
N ARG A 172 12.04 9.95 -32.93
CA ARG A 172 11.96 11.29 -33.51
C ARG A 172 13.00 11.52 -34.60
N GLU A 173 14.23 11.05 -34.41
CA GLU A 173 15.30 11.13 -35.41
C GLU A 173 15.00 10.25 -36.65
N LEU A 174 14.39 9.08 -36.45
CA LEU A 174 14.08 8.13 -37.52
C LEU A 174 12.80 8.48 -38.30
N ALA A 175 11.85 9.16 -37.67
CA ALA A 175 10.52 9.43 -38.25
C ALA A 175 10.56 10.12 -39.63
N PRO A 176 11.39 11.16 -39.87
CA PRO A 176 11.49 11.79 -41.19
C PRO A 176 11.99 10.81 -42.27
N GLY A 177 13.02 10.02 -41.95
CA GLY A 177 13.60 9.06 -42.88
C GLY A 177 12.66 7.91 -43.23
N ALA A 178 11.87 7.44 -42.26
CA ALA A 178 10.85 6.42 -42.48
C ALA A 178 9.75 6.92 -43.44
N ALA A 179 9.32 8.18 -43.30
CA ALA A 179 8.34 8.79 -44.19
C ALA A 179 8.88 8.90 -45.64
N ASP A 180 10.14 9.30 -45.81
CA ASP A 180 10.78 9.43 -47.12
C ASP A 180 11.02 8.07 -47.80
N HIS A 181 11.54 7.08 -47.06
CA HIS A 181 11.68 5.70 -47.56
C HIS A 181 10.35 5.12 -48.01
N TYR A 182 9.29 5.39 -47.24
CA TYR A 182 7.96 4.91 -47.56
C TYR A 182 7.39 5.59 -48.83
N ARG A 183 7.55 6.92 -48.94
CA ARG A 183 7.15 7.67 -50.14
C ARG A 183 7.80 7.10 -51.40
N ASN A 184 9.11 6.91 -51.37
CA ASN A 184 9.87 6.35 -52.49
C ASN A 184 9.39 4.93 -52.87
N ARG A 185 9.07 4.09 -51.87
CA ARG A 185 8.54 2.74 -52.09
C ARG A 185 7.15 2.76 -52.73
N LEU A 186 6.29 3.68 -52.29
CA LEU A 186 4.94 3.84 -52.81
C LEU A 186 4.96 4.35 -54.26
N GLU A 187 5.74 5.40 -54.53
CA GLU A 187 5.96 5.93 -55.88
C GLU A 187 6.47 4.84 -56.83
N SER A 188 7.51 4.11 -56.43
CA SER A 188 8.06 3.00 -57.24
C SER A 188 7.01 1.92 -57.55
N LYS A 189 6.16 1.58 -56.59
CA LYS A 189 5.12 0.56 -56.75
C LYS A 189 4.00 1.05 -57.68
N ILE A 190 3.60 2.31 -57.56
CA ILE A 190 2.58 2.91 -58.42
C ILE A 190 3.11 3.04 -59.86
N GLN A 191 4.34 3.55 -60.03
CA GLN A 191 5.00 3.66 -61.34
C GLN A 191 5.05 2.31 -62.06
N ARG A 192 5.39 1.23 -61.32
CA ARG A 192 5.42 -0.14 -61.86
C ARG A 192 4.05 -0.60 -62.35
N ILE A 193 2.99 -0.41 -61.56
CA ILE A 193 1.62 -0.83 -61.92
C ILE A 193 1.09 -0.04 -63.12
N LEU A 194 1.37 1.27 -63.17
CA LEU A 194 1.00 2.12 -64.30
C LEU A 194 1.67 1.67 -65.60
N THR A 195 2.97 1.33 -65.52
CA THR A 195 3.74 0.79 -66.65
C THR A 195 3.21 -0.57 -67.10
N GLU A 196 2.91 -1.49 -66.17
CA GLU A 196 2.39 -2.83 -66.47
C GLU A 196 1.00 -2.82 -67.12
N ARG A 197 0.17 -1.80 -66.85
CA ARG A 197 -1.21 -1.71 -67.33
C ARG A 197 -1.41 -0.71 -68.47
N GLU A 198 -0.34 -0.05 -68.92
CA GLU A 198 -0.40 1.01 -69.95
C GLU A 198 -1.41 2.12 -69.62
N ILE A 199 -1.56 2.44 -68.32
CA ILE A 199 -2.49 3.47 -67.85
C ILE A 199 -1.74 4.80 -67.71
N GLU A 200 -2.17 5.83 -68.44
CA GLU A 200 -1.74 7.20 -68.18
C GLU A 200 -2.43 7.74 -66.91
N SER A 201 -1.67 8.02 -65.86
CA SER A 201 -2.19 8.71 -64.66
C SER A 201 -1.85 10.19 -64.70
N GLN A 202 -2.75 11.03 -64.21
CA GLN A 202 -2.40 12.43 -63.95
C GLN A 202 -1.52 12.53 -62.69
N PRO A 203 -0.46 13.35 -62.69
CA PRO A 203 0.41 13.54 -61.53
C PRO A 203 -0.34 13.92 -60.24
N ILE A 204 -1.51 14.54 -60.38
CA ILE A 204 -2.34 15.02 -59.28
C ILE A 204 -3.01 13.87 -58.49
N ASP A 205 -3.34 12.75 -59.14
CA ASP A 205 -3.93 11.58 -58.48
C ASP A 205 -2.88 10.84 -57.66
N LEU A 206 -1.64 10.78 -58.17
CA LEU A 206 -0.50 10.21 -57.47
C LEU A 206 -0.17 11.02 -56.21
N LEU A 207 -0.09 12.35 -56.33
CA LEU A 207 0.14 13.26 -55.20
C LEU A 207 -0.93 13.12 -54.12
N ARG A 208 -2.19 12.95 -54.51
CA ARG A 208 -3.30 12.78 -53.56
C ARG A 208 -3.19 11.47 -52.79
N GLU A 209 -2.86 10.37 -53.45
CA GLU A 209 -2.68 9.07 -52.78
C GLU A 209 -1.45 9.07 -51.85
N VAL A 210 -0.35 9.68 -52.30
CA VAL A 210 0.85 9.88 -51.47
C VAL A 210 0.53 10.72 -50.23
N GLN A 211 -0.29 11.76 -50.35
CA GLN A 211 -0.71 12.60 -49.22
C GLN A 211 -1.58 11.84 -48.22
N ILE A 212 -2.62 11.12 -48.69
CA ILE A 212 -3.48 10.30 -47.81
C ILE A 212 -2.66 9.26 -47.05
N TYR A 213 -1.64 8.70 -47.70
CA TYR A 213 -0.77 7.73 -47.05
C TYR A 213 0.25 8.38 -46.11
N ALA A 214 0.78 9.57 -46.44
CA ALA A 214 1.66 10.32 -45.55
C ALA A 214 0.97 10.61 -44.20
N ASP A 215 -0.29 11.05 -44.23
CA ASP A 215 -1.09 11.30 -43.02
C ASP A 215 -1.31 10.02 -42.18
N ARG A 216 -1.31 8.84 -42.82
CA ARG A 216 -1.44 7.55 -42.13
C ARG A 216 -0.17 7.09 -41.42
N VAL A 217 0.99 7.52 -41.89
CA VAL A 217 2.30 7.10 -41.38
C VAL A 217 2.93 8.19 -40.50
N ASP A 218 2.39 9.41 -40.53
CA ASP A 218 2.84 10.50 -39.66
C ASP A 218 2.54 10.19 -38.19
N ILE A 219 3.62 10.15 -37.41
CA ILE A 219 3.65 9.89 -35.97
C ILE A 219 4.06 11.13 -35.15
N SER A 220 4.20 12.30 -35.80
CA SER A 220 4.72 13.52 -35.17
C SER A 220 3.83 14.01 -34.02
N GLU A 221 2.52 13.85 -34.16
CA GLU A 221 1.55 14.19 -33.12
C GLU A 221 1.70 13.27 -31.91
N GLU A 222 1.76 11.95 -32.13
CA GLU A 222 1.92 10.98 -31.06
C GLU A 222 3.24 11.16 -30.30
N ILE A 223 4.34 11.49 -31.00
CA ILE A 223 5.63 11.80 -30.36
C ILE A 223 5.49 13.01 -29.42
N THR A 224 4.84 14.08 -29.90
CA THR A 224 4.65 15.31 -29.11
C THR A 224 3.75 15.05 -27.90
N ARG A 225 2.69 14.25 -28.07
CA ARG A 225 1.79 13.89 -26.97
C ARG A 225 2.49 13.01 -25.93
N LEU A 226 3.27 12.01 -26.36
CA LEU A 226 4.02 11.15 -25.45
C LEU A 226 5.04 11.94 -24.64
N GLU A 227 5.72 12.91 -25.25
CA GLU A 227 6.62 13.84 -24.55
C GLU A 227 5.89 14.70 -23.51
N SER A 228 4.72 15.24 -23.87
CA SER A 228 3.85 15.97 -22.92
C SER A 228 3.42 15.09 -21.75
N HIS A 229 3.08 13.81 -22.00
CA HIS A 229 2.73 12.87 -20.95
C HIS A 229 3.92 12.52 -20.05
N LEU A 230 5.15 12.41 -20.59
CA LEU A 230 6.37 12.24 -19.78
C LEU A 230 6.60 13.44 -18.85
N GLN A 231 6.43 14.66 -19.35
CA GLN A 231 6.54 15.87 -18.52
C GLN A 231 5.47 15.90 -17.43
N MET A 232 4.24 15.52 -17.77
CA MET A 232 3.16 15.39 -16.79
C MET A 232 3.51 14.33 -15.73
N PHE A 233 4.06 13.19 -16.13
CA PHE A 233 4.50 12.12 -15.23
C PHE A 233 5.53 12.63 -14.22
N ASP A 234 6.56 13.34 -14.70
CA ASP A 234 7.59 13.93 -13.83
C ASP A 234 7.02 14.96 -12.86
N SER A 235 6.07 15.81 -13.31
CA SER A 235 5.41 16.78 -12.44
C SER A 235 4.57 16.14 -11.33
N VAL A 236 3.95 14.97 -11.61
CA VAL A 236 3.18 14.20 -10.62
C VAL A 236 4.12 13.57 -9.59
N ILE A 237 5.26 13.01 -10.02
CA ILE A 237 6.26 12.45 -9.10
C ILE A 237 6.93 13.55 -8.26
N ALA A 238 7.16 14.74 -8.83
CA ALA A 238 7.73 15.88 -8.11
C ALA A 238 6.75 16.52 -7.09
N GLY A 239 5.47 16.13 -7.10
CA GLY A 239 4.45 16.70 -6.23
C GLY A 239 3.91 18.07 -6.67
N GLU A 240 4.29 18.53 -7.87
CA GLU A 240 3.90 19.84 -8.41
C GLU A 240 2.44 19.86 -8.89
N ALA A 241 1.89 18.68 -9.23
CA ALA A 241 0.50 18.52 -9.68
C ALA A 241 -0.57 18.77 -8.59
N GLU A 242 -0.18 19.02 -7.33
CA GLU A 242 -1.10 19.51 -6.30
C GLU A 242 -1.37 21.03 -6.39
N GLN A 243 -0.53 21.79 -7.09
CA GLN A 243 -0.67 23.25 -7.14
C GLN A 243 -1.59 23.76 -8.26
N ASN A 244 -1.81 22.99 -9.33
CA ASN A 244 -2.49 23.46 -10.55
C ASN A 244 -3.89 22.88 -10.81
N GLY A 245 -4.46 22.10 -9.89
CA GLY A 245 -5.74 21.40 -10.10
C GLY A 245 -6.88 21.84 -9.18
N ASN A 246 -7.73 22.76 -9.66
CA ASN A 246 -9.10 23.04 -9.20
C ASN A 246 -9.46 22.61 -7.76
N ALA A 247 -9.25 23.51 -6.80
CA ALA A 247 -9.89 23.53 -5.49
C ALA A 247 -11.41 23.82 -5.56
N LYS A 248 -12.12 23.24 -6.54
CA LYS A 248 -13.56 23.45 -6.78
C LYS A 248 -14.48 22.31 -6.34
N SER A 249 -13.92 21.23 -5.80
CA SER A 249 -14.69 20.25 -5.04
C SER A 249 -14.05 20.13 -3.67
N GLY A 250 -14.83 20.33 -2.60
CA GLY A 250 -14.42 20.09 -1.21
C GLY A 250 -14.16 18.61 -0.90
N GLY A 251 -13.53 17.88 -1.83
CA GLY A 251 -13.11 16.49 -1.72
C GLY A 251 -11.60 16.42 -1.49
N ARG A 252 -11.20 15.45 -0.67
CA ARG A 252 -9.80 15.16 -0.32
C ARG A 252 -8.91 15.05 -1.57
N PRO A 253 -7.60 15.40 -1.48
CA PRO A 253 -6.66 15.28 -2.58
C PRO A 253 -6.71 13.87 -3.18
N GLU A 254 -6.79 13.80 -4.51
CA GLU A 254 -6.84 12.55 -5.24
C GLU A 254 -5.51 11.78 -5.03
N PRO A 255 -5.54 10.49 -4.69
CA PRO A 255 -4.32 9.73 -4.42
C PRO A 255 -3.38 9.75 -5.64
N MET A 256 -2.11 10.07 -5.39
CA MET A 256 -1.06 10.21 -6.40
C MET A 256 -0.98 9.02 -7.37
N GLY A 257 -1.15 7.79 -6.87
CA GLY A 257 -1.14 6.57 -7.70
C GLY A 257 -2.18 6.58 -8.83
N ARG A 258 -3.37 7.15 -8.59
CA ARG A 258 -4.42 7.22 -9.62
C ARG A 258 -4.07 8.21 -10.74
N LYS A 259 -3.42 9.32 -10.40
CA LYS A 259 -2.93 10.28 -11.40
C LYS A 259 -1.81 9.64 -12.23
N LEU A 260 -0.89 8.91 -11.60
CA LEU A 260 0.18 8.18 -12.29
C LEU A 260 -0.38 7.11 -13.23
N ASP A 261 -1.37 6.32 -12.79
CA ASP A 261 -2.00 5.28 -13.62
C ASP A 261 -2.67 5.89 -14.87
N PHE A 262 -3.37 7.02 -14.72
CA PHE A 262 -3.95 7.73 -15.86
C PHE A 262 -2.88 8.18 -16.87
N VAL A 263 -1.77 8.79 -16.40
CA VAL A 263 -0.69 9.24 -17.29
C VAL A 263 -0.04 8.06 -18.00
N ILE A 264 0.22 6.96 -17.28
CA ILE A 264 0.78 5.72 -17.85
C ILE A 264 -0.15 5.14 -18.93
N GLN A 265 -1.46 5.18 -18.72
CA GLN A 265 -2.45 4.72 -19.72
C GLN A 265 -2.40 5.57 -20.99
N GLU A 266 -2.33 6.90 -20.86
CA GLU A 266 -2.21 7.78 -22.04
C GLU A 266 -0.86 7.58 -22.75
N MET A 267 0.25 7.41 -22.01
CA MET A 267 1.55 7.06 -22.60
C MET A 267 1.48 5.75 -23.40
N PHE A 268 0.80 4.73 -22.86
CA PHE A 268 0.61 3.45 -23.54
C PHE A 268 -0.22 3.60 -24.81
N ARG A 269 -1.27 4.43 -24.76
CA ARG A 269 -2.12 4.74 -25.90
C ARG A 269 -1.32 5.37 -27.04
N GLU A 270 -0.54 6.41 -26.75
CA GLU A 270 0.27 7.07 -27.77
C GLU A 270 1.35 6.14 -28.33
N THR A 271 2.01 5.35 -27.48
CA THR A 271 2.99 4.33 -27.89
C THR A 271 2.38 3.27 -28.83
N ASN A 272 1.14 2.84 -28.59
CA ASN A 272 0.44 1.92 -29.49
C ASN A 272 0.14 2.55 -30.84
N THR A 273 -0.26 3.82 -30.86
CA THR A 273 -0.53 4.53 -32.10
C THR A 273 0.76 4.67 -32.92
N ILE A 274 1.88 5.07 -32.31
CA ILE A 274 3.22 5.08 -32.95
C ILE A 274 3.53 3.72 -33.54
N GLY A 275 3.40 2.65 -32.76
CA GLY A 275 3.69 1.28 -33.22
C GLY A 275 2.81 0.80 -34.36
N SER A 276 1.53 1.21 -34.41
CA SER A 276 0.60 0.81 -35.47
C SER A 276 0.77 1.61 -36.77
N LYS A 277 1.28 2.84 -36.67
CA LYS A 277 1.61 3.70 -37.83
C LYS A 277 3.03 3.46 -38.35
N ALA A 278 3.96 3.02 -37.50
CA ALA A 278 5.33 2.74 -37.86
C ALA A 278 5.42 1.56 -38.84
N SER A 279 6.00 1.80 -40.01
CA SER A 279 6.31 0.75 -41.00
C SER A 279 7.79 0.35 -41.00
N ASP A 280 8.60 1.05 -40.20
CA ASP A 280 10.04 0.86 -40.06
C ASP A 280 10.35 -0.09 -38.88
N SER A 281 11.23 -1.06 -39.11
CA SER A 281 11.62 -2.06 -38.11
C SER A 281 12.43 -1.48 -36.95
N SER A 282 13.23 -0.44 -37.19
CA SER A 282 14.02 0.24 -36.17
C SER A 282 13.11 1.04 -35.24
N ILE A 283 12.11 1.75 -35.78
CA ILE A 283 11.06 2.40 -34.96
C ILE A 283 10.31 1.35 -34.14
N SER A 284 9.95 0.22 -34.75
CA SER A 284 9.25 -0.87 -34.07
C SER A 284 10.04 -1.43 -32.88
N ALA A 285 11.37 -1.53 -32.99
CA ALA A 285 12.23 -1.99 -31.89
C ALA A 285 12.17 -1.03 -30.68
N HIS A 286 12.28 0.29 -30.93
CA HIS A 286 12.17 1.29 -29.87
C HIS A 286 10.77 1.33 -29.24
N VAL A 287 9.71 1.15 -30.02
CA VAL A 287 8.34 1.05 -29.50
C VAL A 287 8.19 -0.13 -28.54
N VAL A 288 8.80 -1.28 -28.83
CA VAL A 288 8.77 -2.44 -27.92
C VAL A 288 9.47 -2.11 -26.60
N GLU A 289 10.63 -1.47 -26.64
CA GLU A 289 11.34 -1.05 -25.42
C GLU A 289 10.52 -0.06 -24.57
N ILE A 290 9.86 0.91 -25.21
CA ILE A 290 8.94 1.84 -24.54
C ILE A 290 7.79 1.07 -23.88
N LYS A 291 7.15 0.13 -24.58
CA LYS A 291 6.06 -0.68 -24.02
C LYS A 291 6.52 -1.48 -22.80
N CYS A 292 7.71 -2.06 -22.85
CA CYS A 292 8.27 -2.78 -21.72
C CYS A 292 8.52 -1.86 -20.51
N ALA A 293 9.01 -0.63 -20.73
CA ALA A 293 9.17 0.35 -19.66
C ALA A 293 7.83 0.79 -19.06
N ILE A 294 6.84 1.08 -19.90
CA ILE A 294 5.47 1.45 -19.46
C ILE A 294 4.83 0.33 -18.62
N GLU A 295 4.99 -0.94 -19.00
CA GLU A 295 4.42 -2.04 -18.22
C GLU A 295 5.11 -2.18 -16.85
N ARG A 296 6.45 -2.04 -16.78
CA ARG A 296 7.16 -2.00 -15.48
C ARG A 296 6.67 -0.85 -14.59
N MET A 297 6.48 0.33 -15.16
CA MET A 297 5.93 1.48 -14.44
C MET A 297 4.52 1.19 -13.95
N ARG A 298 3.68 0.58 -14.78
CA ARG A 298 2.30 0.22 -14.44
C ARG A 298 2.24 -0.79 -13.29
N GLU A 299 3.07 -1.83 -13.30
CA GLU A 299 3.18 -2.79 -12.21
C GLU A 299 3.60 -2.11 -10.89
N LEU A 300 4.59 -1.20 -10.93
CA LEU A 300 5.02 -0.44 -9.76
C LEU A 300 3.91 0.49 -9.23
N VAL A 301 3.16 1.16 -10.11
CA VAL A 301 2.06 2.07 -9.72
C VAL A 301 0.84 1.31 -9.21
N GLN A 302 0.54 0.11 -9.72
CA GLN A 302 -0.52 -0.72 -9.15
C GLN A 302 -0.19 -1.21 -7.72
N ASN A 303 1.09 -1.29 -7.37
CA ASN A 303 1.52 -1.53 -5.98
C ASN A 303 1.39 -0.27 -5.09
N LEU A 304 1.29 0.93 -5.69
CA LEU A 304 0.98 2.18 -4.99
C LEU A 304 -0.50 2.32 -4.66
N GLU A 305 -1.39 1.74 -5.48
CA GLU A 305 -2.84 1.64 -5.24
C GLU A 305 -3.20 0.89 -3.96
#